data_AF-A0A6J5FWK9-F1
#
_entry.id   AF-A0A6J5FWK9-F1
#
_cell.length_a   1.000
_cell.length_b   1.000
_cell.length_c   1.000
_cell.angle_alpha   90.00
_cell.angle_beta   90.00
_cell.angle_gamma   90.00
#
_symmetry.space_group_name_H-M   'P 1'
#
loop_
_entity.id
_entity.type
_entity.pdbx_description
1 polymer ?
#
loop_
_entity_poly.entity_id
_entity_poly.type
_entity_poly.pdbx_seq_one_letter_code
_entity_poly.pdbx_strand_id
1 'polypeptide(L)' 'MSTANSEAHWILRRRHVEERTGLSRSTIYRRMAAGTFPPAIRLGGRLVGWRAADIEQFLENPARYRAPARDDVGGAP' A
#
# COMPACT_ATOMS: atom_id res chain seq x y z
N MET A 1 -21.66 -3.70 -16.93
CA MET A 1 -20.61 -4.52 -16.29
C MET A 1 -19.34 -3.70 -16.27
N SER A 2 -18.95 -3.14 -15.13
CA SER A 2 -17.80 -2.23 -15.04
C SER A 2 -16.54 -3.03 -14.74
N THR A 3 -15.62 -3.05 -15.69
CA THR A 3 -14.23 -3.53 -15.56
C THR A 3 -13.49 -2.64 -14.56
N ALA A 4 -13.63 -2.90 -13.26
CA ALA A 4 -12.88 -2.21 -12.23
C ALA A 4 -11.50 -2.86 -12.06
N ASN A 5 -10.46 -2.12 -12.43
CA ASN A 5 -9.03 -2.35 -12.17
C ASN A 5 -8.34 -3.53 -12.88
N SER A 6 -8.11 -3.42 -14.19
CA SER A 6 -7.07 -4.18 -14.89
C SER A 6 -5.79 -3.39 -15.20
N GLU A 7 -5.73 -2.08 -14.92
CA GLU A 7 -4.74 -1.19 -15.57
C GLU A 7 -3.65 -0.62 -14.63
N ALA A 8 -3.16 -1.39 -13.64
CA ALA A 8 -1.95 -0.99 -12.89
C ALA A 8 -1.28 -2.14 -12.11
N HIS A 9 -0.70 -3.12 -12.81
CA HIS A 9 0.07 -4.21 -12.19
C HIS A 9 1.54 -3.82 -11.92
N TRP A 10 1.79 -2.62 -11.42
CA TRP A 10 3.14 -2.15 -11.11
C TRP A 10 3.32 -1.87 -9.63
N ILE A 11 4.56 -2.00 -9.17
CA ILE A 11 4.92 -1.92 -7.75
C ILE A 11 5.61 -0.59 -7.45
N LEU A 12 5.03 0.18 -6.54
CA LEU A 12 5.62 1.39 -6.00
C LEU A 12 6.67 1.06 -4.96
N ARG A 13 7.87 1.64 -5.12
CA ARG A 13 8.86 1.64 -4.06
C ARG A 13 8.55 2.75 -3.06
N ARG A 14 9.06 2.61 -1.84
CA ARG A 14 8.78 3.54 -0.72
C ARG A 14 8.91 5.03 -1.11
N ARG A 15 9.97 5.42 -1.82
CA ARG A 15 10.18 6.81 -2.26
C ARG A 15 8.99 7.32 -3.09
N HIS A 16 8.53 6.54 -4.05
CA HIS A 16 7.37 6.90 -4.87
C HIS A 16 6.08 6.95 -4.05
N VAL A 17 5.92 6.08 -3.05
CA VAL A 17 4.78 6.15 -2.14
C VAL A 17 4.82 7.42 -1.28
N GLU A 18 5.99 7.82 -0.79
CA GLU A 18 6.16 9.09 -0.06
C GLU A 18 5.83 10.29 -0.95
N GLU A 19 6.29 10.30 -2.20
CA GLU A 19 5.99 11.34 -3.19
C GLU A 19 4.49 11.41 -3.54
N ARG A 20 3.83 10.26 -3.76
CA ARG A 20 2.41 10.19 -4.13
C ARG A 20 1.48 10.56 -2.99
N THR A 21 1.82 10.16 -1.76
CA THR A 21 0.94 10.33 -0.59
C THR A 21 1.26 11.58 0.23
N GLY A 22 2.42 12.19 0.02
CA GLY A 22 2.95 13.26 0.88
C GLY A 22 3.26 12.79 2.31
N LEU A 23 3.14 11.49 2.61
CA LEU A 23 3.38 10.94 3.93
C LEU A 23 4.86 10.61 4.11
N SER A 24 5.39 10.96 5.28
CA SER A 24 6.72 10.50 5.66
C SER A 24 6.74 8.97 5.82
N ARG A 25 7.92 8.37 5.60
CA ARG A 25 8.18 6.95 5.91
C ARG A 25 7.62 6.50 7.26
N SER A 26 7.83 7.28 8.33
CA SER A 26 7.36 6.91 9.67
C SER A 26 5.83 6.90 9.76
N THR A 27 5.16 7.84 9.07
CA THR A 27 3.69 7.89 9.02
C THR A 27 3.13 6.72 8.23
N ILE A 28 3.76 6.34 7.12
CA ILE A 28 3.38 5.16 6.33
C ILE A 28 3.40 3.92 7.23
N TYR A 29 4.53 3.64 7.91
CA TYR A 29 4.63 2.46 8.76
C TYR A 29 3.69 2.50 9.97
N ARG A 30 3.48 3.68 10.58
CA ARG A 30 2.51 3.83 11.67
C ARG A 30 1.09 3.51 11.21
N ARG A 31 0.67 4.03 10.06
CA ARG A 31 -0.67 3.75 9.50
C ARG A 31 -0.80 2.29 9.05
N MET A 32 0.25 1.68 8.50
CA MET A 32 0.27 0.25 8.19
C MET A 32 0.05 -0.61 9.43
N ALA A 33 0.76 -0.31 10.53
CA ALA A 33 0.58 -1.02 11.80
C ALA A 33 -0.85 -0.84 12.35
N ALA A 34 -1.46 0.33 12.13
CA ALA A 34 -2.84 0.61 12.48
C ALA A 34 -3.89 0.08 11.47
N GLY A 35 -3.48 -0.61 10.40
CA GLY A 35 -4.41 -1.10 9.36
C GLY A 35 -5.11 0.02 8.56
N THR A 36 -4.57 1.23 8.57
CA THR A 36 -5.12 2.45 7.91
C THR A 36 -4.30 2.87 6.70
N PHE A 37 -3.47 1.97 6.18
CA PHE A 37 -2.68 2.16 4.97
C PHE A 37 -2.49 0.83 4.25
N PRO A 38 -2.35 0.83 2.90
CA PRO A 38 -2.08 -0.37 2.12
C PRO A 38 -0.88 -1.18 2.64
N PRO A 39 -1.01 -2.52 2.73
CA PRO A 39 0.09 -3.37 3.14
C PRO A 39 1.20 -3.37 2.09
N ALA A 40 2.45 -3.42 2.54
CA ALA A 40 3.59 -3.59 1.64
C ALA A 40 3.74 -5.06 1.24
N ILE A 41 4.08 -5.30 -0.01
CA ILE A 41 4.44 -6.59 -0.59
C ILE A 41 5.96 -6.76 -0.55
N ARG A 42 6.41 -7.93 -0.11
CA ARG A 42 7.82 -8.32 -0.16
C ARG A 42 8.19 -8.71 -1.59
N LEU A 43 9.21 -8.07 -2.16
CA LEU A 43 9.71 -8.35 -3.51
C LEU A 43 10.94 -9.27 -3.51
N GLY A 44 11.41 -9.67 -2.32
CA GLY A 44 12.61 -10.47 -2.11
C GLY A 44 13.60 -9.78 -1.17
N GLY A 45 14.23 -10.56 -0.29
CA GLY A 45 15.17 -10.05 0.71
C GLY A 45 14.55 -8.96 1.60
N ARG A 46 15.22 -7.81 1.72
CA ARG A 46 14.74 -6.63 2.46
C ARG A 46 13.94 -5.65 1.60
N LEU A 47 13.63 -5.99 0.35
CA LEU A 47 12.95 -5.11 -0.58
C LEU A 47 11.43 -5.24 -0.42
N VAL A 48 10.78 -4.09 -0.19
CA VAL A 48 9.32 -3.98 -0.15
C VAL A 48 8.82 -2.97 -1.18
N GLY A 49 7.55 -3.11 -1.56
CA GLY A 49 6.81 -2.16 -2.37
C GLY A 49 5.30 -2.27 -2.14
N TRP A 50 4.52 -1.46 -2.84
CA TRP A 50 3.05 -1.44 -2.74
C TRP A 50 2.45 -1.57 -4.13
N ARG A 51 1.30 -2.23 -4.27
CA ARG A 51 0.60 -2.18 -5.56
C ARG A 51 0.17 -0.75 -5.81
N ALA A 52 0.39 -0.25 -7.01
CA ALA A 52 -0.07 1.08 -7.38
C ALA A 52 -1.58 1.22 -7.19
N ALA A 53 -2.35 0.17 -7.52
CA ALA A 53 -3.80 0.14 -7.33
C ALA A 53 -4.23 0.33 -5.87
N ASP A 54 -3.53 -0.29 -4.91
CA ASP A 54 -3.88 -0.15 -3.48
C ASP A 54 -3.58 1.26 -2.98
N ILE A 55 -2.48 1.86 -3.45
CA ILE A 55 -2.14 3.26 -3.13
C ILE A 55 -3.17 4.21 -3.73
N GLU A 56 -3.62 3.96 -4.95
CA GLU A 56 -4.66 4.76 -5.59
C GLU A 56 -5.98 4.67 -4.81
N GLN A 57 -6.40 3.47 -4.42
CA GLN A 57 -7.58 3.26 -3.57
C GLN A 57 -7.45 3.98 -2.21
N PHE A 58 -6.25 4.00 -1.63
CA PHE A 58 -5.99 4.79 -0.43
C PHE A 58 -6.16 6.30 -0.66
N LEU A 59 -5.68 6.81 -1.79
CA LEU A 59 -5.75 8.23 -2.13
C LEU A 59 -7.20 8.72 -2.38
N GLU A 60 -8.12 7.83 -2.78
CA GLU A 60 -9.55 8.17 -2.89
C GLU A 60 -10.15 8.64 -1.56
N ASN A 61 -9.77 7.99 -0.44
CA ASN A 61 -10.20 8.43 0.90
C ASN A 61 -9.22 8.01 2.03
N PRO A 62 -8.13 8.77 2.25
CA PRO A 62 -7.09 8.42 3.21
C PRO A 62 -7.54 8.33 4.66
N ALA A 63 -8.65 8.98 5.04
CA ALA A 63 -9.17 8.99 6.40
C ALA A 63 -10.04 7.75 6.70
N ARG A 64 -10.78 7.29 5.69
CA ARG A 64 -11.67 6.13 5.80
C ARG A 64 -11.05 4.82 5.31
N TYR A 65 -9.90 4.87 4.64
CA TYR A 65 -9.22 3.67 4.18
C TYR A 65 -8.99 2.67 5.32
N ARG A 66 -9.30 1.41 5.06
CA ARG A 66 -8.99 0.27 5.92
C ARG A 66 -8.38 -0.81 5.06
N ALA A 67 -7.24 -1.33 5.51
CA ALA A 67 -6.61 -2.44 4.81
C ALA A 67 -7.57 -3.64 4.79
N PRO A 68 -7.71 -4.35 3.65
CA PRO A 68 -8.45 -5.59 3.62
C PRO A 68 -7.85 -6.57 4.63
N ALA A 69 -8.71 -7.38 5.25
CA ALA A 69 -8.27 -8.42 6.19
C ALA A 69 -7.19 -9.26 5.49
N ARG A 70 -6.02 -9.34 6.12
CA ARG A 70 -4.83 -9.93 5.52
C ARG A 70 -5.02 -11.45 5.50
N ASP A 71 -5.28 -12.03 4.34
CA ASP A 71 -5.07 -13.46 4.15
C ASP A 71 -3.55 -13.69 4.13
N ASP A 72 -3.05 -14.29 5.21
CA ASP A 72 -1.64 -14.50 5.54
C ASP A 72 -0.79 -15.05 4.38
N VAL A 73 0.03 -14.20 3.76
CA VAL A 73 1.28 -14.61 3.11
C VAL A 73 2.38 -13.59 3.47
N GLY A 74 3.10 -13.87 4.56
CA GLY A 74 4.48 -13.42 4.75
C GLY A 74 4.70 -12.06 5.42
N GLY A 75 4.41 -11.98 6.72
CA GLY A 75 5.25 -11.34 7.75
C GLY A 75 5.51 -9.83 7.69
N ALA A 76 5.31 -9.15 8.82
CA ALA A 76 6.11 -7.99 9.22
C ALA A 76 7.50 -8.48 9.73
N PRO A 77 8.52 -7.62 9.92
CA PRO A 77 9.88 -8.05 10.25
C PRO A 77 9.99 -8.76 11.60
#